data_AF-A0A9W6KK55-F1
#
_entry.id   AF-A0A9W6KK55-F1
#
_cell.length_a   1.000
_cell.length_b   1.000
_cell.length_c   1.000
_cell.angle_alpha   90.00
_cell.angle_beta   90.00
_cell.angle_gamma   90.00
#
_symmetry.space_group_name_H-M   'P 1'
#
loop_
_entity.id
_entity.type
_entity.pdbx_description
1 polymer ?
#
loop_
_entity_poly.entity_id
_entity_poly.type
_entity_poly.pdbx_seq_one_letter_code
_entity_poly.pdbx_strand_id
1 'polypeptide(L)'
;MPSEYAKSLGARLRSIRQQQGLSLQGVEEKSAGRWKAVVVGSYERGDRAVTVSRLAELAEFYRVPVAELLPEGSGVRHEPTNKIVLDLERLYDAGAEDLAYVARYARAIQQQRGDYNGRVLSIRADDLRALAIVYDASPSGLVERLNEHGVLVTDPRSLFQS
;
A
#
# COMPACT_ATOMS: atom_id res chain seq x y z
N MET A 1 0.48 -9.15 -33.09
CA MET A 1 1.18 -9.44 -31.83
C MET A 1 0.64 -8.52 -30.75
N PRO A 2 0.25 -9.02 -29.56
CA PRO A 2 -0.11 -8.17 -28.43
C PRO A 2 1.04 -7.24 -28.08
N SER A 3 0.75 -5.96 -27.84
CA SER A 3 1.71 -5.02 -27.28
C SER A 3 2.22 -5.54 -25.93
N GLU A 4 3.51 -5.36 -25.64
CA GLU A 4 4.09 -5.67 -24.32
C GLU A 4 3.33 -4.98 -23.17
N TYR A 5 2.76 -3.80 -23.45
CA TYR A 5 1.87 -3.11 -22.53
C TYR A 5 0.59 -3.90 -22.25
N ALA A 6 -0.06 -4.45 -23.29
CA ALA A 6 -1.28 -5.24 -23.14
C ALA A 6 -1.05 -6.55 -22.38
N LYS A 7 0.11 -7.20 -22.60
CA LYS A 7 0.50 -8.39 -21.84
C LYS A 7 0.75 -8.07 -20.36
N SER A 8 1.48 -6.99 -20.08
CA SER A 8 1.75 -6.54 -18.71
C SER A 8 0.47 -6.18 -17.98
N LEU A 9 -0.48 -5.52 -18.66
CA LEU A 9 -1.78 -5.18 -18.11
C LEU A 9 -2.58 -6.44 -17.80
N GLY A 10 -2.62 -7.37 -18.76
CA GLY A 10 -3.28 -8.66 -18.59
C GLY A 10 -2.72 -9.47 -17.42
N ALA A 11 -1.39 -9.45 -17.24
CA ALA A 11 -0.74 -10.09 -16.09
C ALA A 11 -1.16 -9.44 -14.76
N ARG A 12 -1.29 -8.11 -14.70
CA ARG A 12 -1.76 -7.40 -13.52
C ARG A 12 -3.21 -7.75 -13.17
N LEU A 13 -4.09 -7.76 -14.17
CA LEU A 13 -5.48 -8.24 -14.02
C LEU A 13 -5.55 -9.66 -13.44
N ARG A 14 -4.73 -10.57 -13.97
CA ARG A 14 -4.65 -11.96 -13.49
C ARG A 14 -4.20 -12.03 -12.03
N SER A 15 -3.18 -11.28 -11.66
CA SER A 15 -2.65 -11.25 -10.29
C SER A 15 -3.73 -10.85 -9.28
N ILE A 16 -4.46 -9.76 -9.56
CA ILE A 16 -5.53 -9.28 -8.68
C ILE A 16 -6.66 -10.31 -8.56
N ARG A 17 -7.05 -10.96 -9.66
CA ARG A 17 -8.04 -12.04 -9.62
C ARG A 17 -7.58 -13.20 -8.72
N GLN A 18 -6.31 -13.62 -8.85
CA GLN A 18 -5.73 -14.72 -8.07
C GLN A 18 -5.58 -14.36 -6.59
N GLN A 19 -5.19 -13.13 -6.25
CA GLN A 19 -5.12 -12.63 -4.87
C GLN A 19 -6.48 -12.69 -4.17
N GLN A 20 -7.57 -12.52 -4.91
CA GLN A 20 -8.94 -12.67 -4.38
C GLN A 20 -9.45 -14.13 -4.40
N GLY A 21 -8.60 -15.10 -4.77
CA GLY A 21 -8.96 -16.52 -4.81
C GLY A 21 -9.98 -16.89 -5.89
N LEU A 22 -10.19 -16.04 -6.91
CA LEU A 22 -11.20 -16.27 -7.94
C LEU A 22 -10.60 -17.05 -9.13
N SER A 23 -11.27 -18.10 -9.58
CA SER A 23 -11.03 -18.67 -10.91
C SER A 23 -11.68 -17.80 -12.00
N LEU A 24 -11.35 -18.00 -13.28
CA LEU A 24 -12.03 -17.30 -14.38
C LEU A 24 -13.54 -17.59 -14.39
N GLN A 25 -13.92 -18.83 -14.07
CA GLN A 25 -15.30 -19.22 -13.93
C GLN A 25 -15.95 -18.61 -12.69
N GLY A 26 -15.23 -18.53 -11.57
CA GLY A 26 -15.68 -17.84 -10.36
C GLY A 26 -15.90 -16.34 -10.56
N VAL A 27 -15.14 -15.69 -11.47
CA VAL A 27 -15.41 -14.30 -11.88
C VAL A 27 -16.74 -14.20 -12.64
N GLU A 28 -17.02 -15.13 -13.54
CA GLU A 28 -18.29 -15.14 -14.26
C GLU A 28 -19.47 -15.36 -13.33
N GLU A 29 -19.37 -16.32 -12.41
CA GLU A 29 -20.39 -16.62 -11.41
C GLU A 29 -20.63 -15.42 -10.47
N LYS A 30 -19.56 -14.87 -9.87
CA LYS A 30 -19.64 -13.71 -8.96
C LYS A 30 -20.17 -12.45 -9.63
N SER A 31 -19.99 -12.31 -10.94
CA SER A 31 -20.48 -11.19 -11.74
C SER A 31 -21.85 -11.42 -12.37
N ALA A 32 -22.53 -12.54 -12.05
CA ALA A 32 -23.79 -12.95 -12.65
C ALA A 32 -23.74 -12.95 -14.19
N GLY A 33 -22.63 -13.40 -14.76
CA GLY A 33 -22.44 -13.50 -16.21
C GLY A 33 -22.01 -12.20 -16.90
N ARG A 34 -21.92 -11.07 -16.18
CA ARG A 34 -21.44 -9.79 -16.74
C ARG A 34 -20.01 -9.90 -17.27
N TRP A 35 -19.15 -10.63 -16.55
CA TRP A 35 -17.78 -10.91 -16.95
C TRP A 35 -17.61 -12.36 -17.40
N LYS A 36 -17.75 -12.61 -18.70
CA LYS A 36 -17.52 -13.94 -19.27
C LYS A 36 -16.09 -14.41 -19.06
N ALA A 37 -15.92 -15.63 -18.58
CA ALA A 37 -14.62 -16.24 -18.26
C ALA A 37 -13.66 -16.18 -19.45
N VAL A 38 -14.16 -16.47 -20.65
CA VAL A 38 -13.41 -16.41 -21.92
C VAL A 38 -12.92 -15.00 -22.22
N VAL A 39 -13.76 -13.98 -21.97
CA VAL A 39 -13.42 -12.57 -22.24
C VAL A 39 -12.34 -12.09 -21.29
N VAL A 40 -12.50 -12.34 -19.99
CA VAL A 40 -11.49 -12.00 -18.98
C VAL A 40 -10.18 -12.73 -19.26
N GLY A 41 -10.24 -14.02 -19.61
CA GLY A 41 -9.06 -14.80 -19.98
C GLY A 41 -8.29 -14.21 -21.17
N SER A 42 -8.98 -13.70 -22.19
CA SER A 42 -8.35 -13.04 -23.32
C SER A 42 -7.72 -11.69 -22.96
N TYR A 43 -8.29 -10.94 -22.01
CA TYR A 43 -7.63 -9.76 -21.46
C TYR A 43 -6.37 -10.12 -20.68
N GLU A 44 -6.43 -11.15 -19.83
CA GLU A 44 -5.29 -11.58 -19.02
C GLU A 44 -4.10 -12.08 -19.83
N ARG A 45 -4.33 -12.65 -21.01
CA ARG A 45 -3.26 -13.08 -21.92
C ARG A 45 -2.77 -11.95 -22.84
N GLY A 46 -3.48 -10.82 -22.89
CA GLY A 46 -3.22 -9.74 -23.82
C GLY A 46 -3.69 -10.02 -25.25
N ASP A 47 -4.39 -11.14 -25.50
CA ASP A 47 -4.93 -11.50 -26.82
C ASP A 47 -5.98 -10.49 -27.30
N ARG A 48 -6.68 -9.86 -26.35
CA ARG A 48 -7.68 -8.82 -26.62
C ARG A 48 -7.31 -7.55 -25.87
N ALA A 49 -7.33 -6.42 -26.57
CA ALA A 49 -7.19 -5.12 -25.93
C ALA A 49 -8.40 -4.82 -25.04
N VAL A 50 -8.15 -4.26 -23.85
CA VAL A 50 -9.19 -3.76 -22.95
C VAL A 50 -9.33 -2.26 -23.13
N THR A 51 -10.56 -1.78 -23.25
CA THR A 51 -10.83 -0.33 -23.30
C THR A 51 -10.70 0.27 -21.90
N VAL A 52 -10.41 1.56 -21.80
CA VAL A 52 -10.33 2.27 -20.51
C VAL A 52 -11.62 2.13 -19.70
N SER A 53 -12.79 2.21 -20.37
CA SER A 53 -14.09 2.00 -19.73
C SER A 53 -14.24 0.60 -19.12
N ARG A 54 -13.88 -0.45 -19.87
CA ARG A 54 -13.92 -1.83 -19.35
C ARG A 54 -12.92 -2.06 -18.23
N LEU A 55 -11.75 -1.43 -18.31
CA LEU A 55 -10.76 -1.48 -17.24
C LEU A 55 -11.30 -0.87 -15.94
N ALA A 56 -11.98 0.29 -16.02
CA ALA A 56 -12.62 0.91 -14.87
C ALA A 56 -13.73 0.03 -14.28
N GLU A 57 -14.55 -0.58 -15.12
CA GLU A 57 -15.59 -1.53 -14.67
C GLU A 57 -15.00 -2.78 -13.99
N LEU A 58 -13.83 -3.28 -14.45
CA LEU A 58 -13.12 -4.39 -13.82
C LEU A 58 -12.52 -3.96 -12.47
N ALA A 59 -11.96 -2.75 -12.40
CA ALA A 59 -11.43 -2.17 -11.17
C ALA A 59 -12.52 -2.10 -10.08
N GLU A 60 -13.71 -1.62 -10.44
CA GLU A 60 -14.88 -1.57 -9.56
C GLU A 60 -15.31 -2.98 -9.12
N PHE A 61 -15.38 -3.93 -10.06
CA PHE A 61 -15.74 -5.32 -9.76
C PHE A 61 -14.76 -5.97 -8.76
N TYR A 62 -13.46 -5.72 -8.92
CA TYR A 62 -12.43 -6.19 -8.00
C TYR A 62 -12.24 -5.29 -6.77
N ARG A 63 -12.93 -4.15 -6.69
CA ARG A 63 -12.79 -3.14 -5.61
C ARG A 63 -11.35 -2.68 -5.41
N VAL A 64 -10.66 -2.41 -6.50
CA VAL A 64 -9.29 -1.85 -6.52
C VAL A 64 -9.27 -0.53 -7.29
N PRO A 65 -8.38 0.41 -6.97
CA PRO A 65 -8.16 1.59 -7.81
C PRO A 65 -7.78 1.21 -9.24
N VAL A 66 -8.29 1.92 -10.27
CA VAL A 66 -7.95 1.61 -11.68
C VAL A 66 -6.45 1.66 -11.97
N ALA A 67 -5.71 2.51 -11.24
CA ALA A 67 -4.26 2.61 -11.32
C ALA A 67 -3.56 1.27 -10.98
N GLU A 68 -4.14 0.46 -10.09
CA GLU A 68 -3.61 -0.86 -9.73
C GLU A 68 -3.71 -1.87 -10.87
N LEU A 69 -4.50 -1.60 -11.92
CA LEU A 69 -4.63 -2.45 -13.10
C LEU A 69 -3.65 -2.07 -14.22
N LEU A 70 -3.05 -0.89 -14.15
CA LEU A 70 -2.14 -0.42 -15.19
C LEU A 70 -0.78 -1.12 -15.05
N PRO A 71 -0.11 -1.45 -16.17
CA PRO A 71 1.31 -1.78 -16.15
C PRO A 71 2.06 -0.63 -15.49
N GLU A 72 2.94 -0.94 -14.53
CA GLU A 72 3.87 0.06 -14.03
C GLU A 72 4.78 0.48 -15.18
N GLY A 73 4.47 1.59 -15.84
CA GLY A 73 5.38 2.24 -16.76
C GLY A 73 6.56 2.73 -15.94
N SER A 74 7.68 2.02 -15.96
CA SER A 74 9.01 2.51 -15.57
C SER A 74 9.01 3.62 -14.50
N GLY A 75 8.48 3.34 -13.31
CA GLY A 75 8.55 4.24 -12.17
C GLY A 75 7.21 4.76 -11.63
N VAL A 76 6.34 3.87 -11.14
CA VAL A 76 5.89 3.94 -9.75
C VAL A 76 5.66 2.51 -9.33
N ARG A 77 6.71 1.90 -8.77
CA ARG A 77 6.53 0.76 -7.89
C ARG A 77 5.63 1.25 -6.78
N HIS A 78 4.40 0.75 -6.66
CA HIS A 78 3.77 0.75 -5.34
C HIS A 78 4.63 -0.22 -4.53
N GLU A 79 5.75 0.28 -4.00
CA GLU A 79 6.48 -0.43 -2.96
C GLU A 79 5.43 -0.86 -1.93
N PRO A 80 5.49 -2.10 -1.39
CA PRO A 80 4.70 -2.42 -0.22
C PRO A 80 4.95 -1.27 0.73
N THR A 81 3.90 -0.49 1.04
CA THR A 81 4.02 0.76 1.78
C THR A 81 5.05 0.53 2.86
N ASN A 82 6.22 1.19 2.80
CA ASN A 82 7.25 1.09 3.83
C ASN A 82 6.64 1.71 5.08
N LYS A 83 5.76 0.94 5.71
CA LYS A 83 5.07 1.26 6.95
C LYS A 83 6.15 1.13 7.98
N ILE A 84 6.57 2.28 8.51
CA ILE A 84 7.42 2.26 9.67
C ILE A 84 6.53 2.10 10.90
N VAL A 85 7.02 1.33 11.86
CA VAL A 85 6.36 1.12 13.14
C VAL A 85 7.18 1.89 14.17
N LEU A 86 6.54 2.86 14.79
CA LEU A 86 7.13 3.69 15.83
C LEU A 86 6.90 3.02 17.19
N ASP A 87 7.95 2.97 18.01
CA ASP A 87 7.86 2.70 19.44
C ASP A 87 7.45 4.02 20.13
N LEU A 88 6.22 4.06 20.63
CA LEU A 88 5.68 5.29 21.22
C LEU A 88 6.26 5.58 22.60
N GLU A 89 6.66 4.54 23.33
CA GLU A 89 7.28 4.68 24.64
C GLU A 89 8.64 5.37 24.48
N ARG A 90 9.50 4.84 23.60
CA ARG A 90 10.78 5.46 23.28
C ARG A 90 10.63 6.84 22.62
N LEU A 91 9.63 7.03 21.77
CA LEU A 91 9.39 8.31 21.13
C LEU A 91 9.05 9.42 22.14
N TYR A 92 8.31 9.10 23.21
CA TYR A 92 7.95 10.07 24.24
C TYR A 92 9.02 10.21 25.32
N ASP A 93 9.72 9.13 25.66
CA ASP A 93 10.82 9.13 26.63
C ASP A 93 12.08 9.78 26.11
N ALA A 94 12.35 9.68 24.80
CA ALA A 94 13.53 10.30 24.20
C ALA A 94 13.61 11.80 24.46
N GLY A 95 12.47 12.46 24.76
CA GLY A 95 12.42 13.89 25.12
C GLY A 95 13.07 14.81 24.09
N ALA A 96 13.37 14.27 22.90
CA ALA A 96 14.23 14.91 21.93
C ALA A 96 13.40 15.95 21.20
N GLU A 97 13.79 17.22 21.38
CA GLU A 97 13.28 18.33 20.58
C GLU A 97 13.38 18.01 19.07
N ASP A 98 14.39 17.21 18.70
CA ASP A 98 14.65 16.71 17.36
C ASP A 98 13.56 15.80 16.77
N LEU A 99 12.69 15.19 17.60
CA LEU A 99 11.56 14.36 17.12
C LEU A 99 10.19 14.94 17.50
N ALA A 100 10.13 16.21 17.93
CA ALA A 100 8.91 16.84 18.45
C ALA A 100 7.73 16.81 17.46
N TYR A 101 7.98 16.99 16.16
CA TYR A 101 6.92 16.94 15.15
C TYR A 101 6.37 15.52 14.94
N VAL A 102 7.22 14.49 15.07
CA VAL A 102 6.80 13.09 14.98
C VAL A 102 5.96 12.73 16.20
N ALA A 103 6.41 13.12 17.40
CA ALA A 103 5.68 12.91 18.64
C ALA A 103 4.30 13.59 18.62
N ARG A 104 4.23 14.85 18.14
CA ARG A 104 2.96 15.58 18.01
C ARG A 104 2.01 14.92 17.01
N TYR A 105 2.54 14.49 15.87
CA TYR A 105 1.77 13.77 14.87
C TYR A 105 1.23 12.44 15.41
N ALA A 106 2.08 11.66 16.10
CA ALA A 106 1.67 10.40 16.72
C ALA A 106 0.52 10.58 17.72
N ARG A 107 0.59 11.60 18.59
CA ARG A 107 -0.49 11.93 19.54
C ARG A 107 -1.80 12.27 18.85
N ALA A 108 -1.76 13.04 17.76
CA ALA A 108 -2.94 13.37 16.98
C ALA A 108 -3.61 12.11 16.38
N ILE A 109 -2.81 11.17 15.88
CA ILE A 109 -3.31 9.90 15.34
C ILE A 109 -3.89 9.01 16.44
N GLN A 110 -3.25 8.92 17.60
CA GLN A 110 -3.80 8.18 18.75
C GLN A 110 -5.15 8.75 19.19
N GLN A 111 -5.26 10.08 19.32
CA GLN A 111 -6.49 10.77 19.68
C GLN A 111 -7.61 10.50 18.66
N GLN A 112 -7.30 10.57 17.37
CA GLN A 112 -8.28 10.31 16.30
C GLN A 112 -8.77 8.85 16.31
N ARG A 113 -7.89 7.90 16.66
CA ARG A 113 -8.23 6.47 16.73
C ARG A 113 -8.88 6.06 18.06
N GLY A 114 -8.84 6.92 19.08
CA GLY A 114 -9.17 6.55 20.45
C GLY A 114 -8.18 5.52 21.05
N ASP A 115 -6.97 5.44 20.49
CA ASP A 115 -5.95 4.45 20.83
C ASP A 115 -4.88 5.05 21.76
N TYR A 116 -5.25 5.24 23.02
CA TYR A 116 -4.39 5.84 24.05
C TYR A 116 -3.44 4.83 24.72
N ASN A 117 -3.70 3.53 24.56
CA ASN A 117 -2.91 2.45 25.18
C ASN A 117 -1.94 1.78 24.20
N GLY A 118 -1.93 2.21 22.93
CA GLY A 118 -0.99 1.70 21.94
C GLY A 118 0.46 1.96 22.36
N ARG A 119 1.27 0.90 22.44
CA ARG A 119 2.73 0.99 22.62
C ARG A 119 3.46 1.26 21.32
N VAL A 120 2.78 1.02 20.19
CA VAL A 120 3.33 1.22 18.84
C VAL A 120 2.36 1.96 17.96
N LEU A 121 2.91 2.67 16.98
CA LEU A 121 2.13 3.30 15.93
C LEU A 121 2.71 2.99 14.55
N SER A 122 1.92 2.35 13.70
CA SER A 122 2.26 2.24 12.28
C SER A 122 1.84 3.50 11.53
N ILE A 123 2.80 4.13 10.85
CA ILE A 123 2.56 5.26 9.95
C ILE A 123 2.78 4.83 8.50
N ARG A 124 2.09 5.48 7.56
CA ARG A 124 2.21 5.17 6.13
C ARG A 124 3.36 5.96 5.51
N ALA A 125 3.79 5.54 4.31
CA ALA A 125 4.81 6.24 3.55
C ALA A 125 4.44 7.70 3.23
N ASP A 126 3.15 7.99 3.03
CA ASP A 126 2.66 9.34 2.76
C ASP A 126 2.82 10.26 3.98
N ASP A 127 2.51 9.74 5.17
CA ASP A 127 2.70 10.45 6.44
C ASP A 127 4.19 10.69 6.70
N LEU A 128 5.02 9.69 6.42
CA LEU A 128 6.48 9.82 6.51
C LEU A 128 7.00 10.91 5.56
N ARG A 129 6.49 10.98 4.33
CA ARG A 129 6.85 12.05 3.37
C ARG A 129 6.44 13.43 3.88
N ALA A 130 5.23 13.55 4.43
CA ALA A 130 4.75 14.80 5.00
C ALA A 130 5.63 15.26 6.18
N LEU A 131 5.99 14.34 7.07
CA LEU A 131 6.89 14.62 8.19
C LEU A 131 8.30 14.99 7.70
N ALA A 132 8.84 14.30 6.69
CA ALA A 132 10.17 14.58 6.16
C ALA A 132 10.28 16.02 5.64
N ILE A 133 9.22 16.55 5.01
CA ILE A 133 9.15 17.96 4.59
C ILE A 133 9.28 18.91 5.78
N VAL A 134 8.62 18.61 6.92
CA VAL A 134 8.69 19.45 8.13
C VAL A 134 10.10 19.47 8.72
N TYR A 135 10.85 18.39 8.56
CA TYR A 135 12.25 18.27 9.01
C TYR A 135 13.27 18.76 7.97
N ASP A 136 12.84 19.30 6.83
CA ASP A 136 13.70 19.65 5.69
C ASP A 136 14.64 18.49 5.30
N ALA A 137 14.08 17.27 5.25
CA ALA A 137 14.81 16.04 5.01
C ALA A 137 14.16 15.20 3.91
N SER A 138 14.92 14.25 3.37
CA SER A 138 14.34 13.17 2.56
C SER A 138 13.64 12.14 3.46
N PRO A 139 12.70 11.33 2.91
CA PRO A 139 12.08 10.25 3.68
C PRO A 139 13.09 9.25 4.25
N SER A 140 14.15 8.93 3.50
CA SER A 140 15.21 8.04 3.98
C SER A 140 16.01 8.67 5.11
N GLY A 141 16.34 9.97 5.02
CA GLY A 141 17.06 10.68 6.08
C GLY A 141 16.25 10.79 7.37
N LEU A 142 14.92 10.97 7.27
CA LEU A 142 14.06 10.92 8.46
C LEU A 142 14.00 9.51 9.06
N VAL A 143 13.99 8.45 8.25
CA VAL A 143 14.05 7.07 8.75
C VAL A 143 15.37 6.79 9.46
N GLU A 144 16.50 7.23 8.91
CA GLU A 144 17.81 7.13 9.55
C GLU A 144 17.81 7.83 10.92
N ARG A 145 17.31 9.07 10.98
CA ARG A 145 17.17 9.83 12.25
C ARG A 145 16.30 9.11 13.27
N LEU A 146 15.16 8.54 12.86
CA LEU A 146 14.29 7.75 13.74
C LEU A 146 14.99 6.47 14.23
N ASN A 147 15.81 5.85 13.38
CA ASN A 147 16.59 4.68 13.76
C ASN A 147 17.72 5.01 14.75
N GLU A 148 18.42 6.13 14.54
CA GLU A 148 19.46 6.64 15.45
C GLU A 148 18.92 6.90 16.87
N HIS A 149 17.69 7.39 16.96
CA HIS A 149 16.99 7.58 18.23
C HIS A 149 16.37 6.29 18.78
N GLY A 150 16.51 5.16 18.08
CA GLY A 150 16.00 3.85 18.52
C GLY A 150 14.48 3.75 18.59
N VAL A 151 13.75 4.64 17.91
CA VAL A 151 12.27 4.72 17.95
C VAL A 151 11.60 3.88 16.86
N LEU A 152 12.37 3.23 15.99
CA LEU A 152 11.84 2.29 14.99
C LEU A 152 11.80 0.87 15.54
N VAL A 153 10.69 0.19 15.27
CA VAL A 153 10.49 -1.21 15.63
C VAL A 153 10.79 -2.08 14.42
N THR A 154 11.85 -2.89 14.51
CA THR A 154 12.26 -3.84 13.46
C THR A 154 11.44 -5.14 13.49
N ASP A 155 11.01 -5.60 14.68
CA ASP A 155 10.06 -6.69 14.84
C ASP A 155 9.00 -6.34 15.90
N PRO A 156 7.74 -6.06 15.50
CA PRO A 156 6.65 -5.76 16.43
C PRO A 156 6.39 -6.86 17.47
N ARG A 157 6.78 -8.11 17.22
CA ARG A 157 6.60 -9.22 18.17
C ARG A 157 7.54 -9.11 19.39
N SER A 158 8.67 -8.40 19.24
CA SER A 158 9.63 -8.21 20.34
C SER A 158 9.08 -7.35 21.47
N LEU A 159 8.10 -6.47 21.20
CA LEU A 159 7.55 -5.53 22.18
C LEU A 159 6.50 -6.12 23.12
N PHE A 160 6.06 -7.35 22.86
CA PHE A 160 5.04 -8.03 23.68
C PHE A 160 5.63 -9.19 24.51
N GLN A 161 6.96 -9.31 24.58
CA GLN A 161 7.66 -10.40 25.30
C GLN A 161 8.30 -9.95 26.64
N SER A 162 7.87 -8.82 27.21
CA SER A 162 8.41 -8.29 28.48
C SER A 162 7.32 -8.15 29.53
#